data_AF-A0A1F6MSR7-F1
#
_entry.id   AF-A0A1F6MSR7-F1
#
_cell.length_a   1.000
_cell.length_b   1.000
_cell.length_c   1.000
_cell.angle_alpha   90.00
_cell.angle_beta   90.00
_cell.angle_gamma   90.00
#
_symmetry.space_group_name_H-M   'P 1'
#
loop_
_entity.id
_entity.type
_entity.pdbx_description
1 polymer ?
#
loop_
_entity_poly.entity_id
_entity_poly.type
_entity_poly.pdbx_seq_one_letter_code
_entity_poly.pdbx_strand_id
1 'polypeptide(L)'
;MFLNNNMKKFLFFSLTFLLITAGNALALELPPPAAAKCELDAIAEYNQGESDTLSYWQKVKQCYLDNDAEEFLSDFYKLFDPASEQWQTSAKNIDCARDPSFCPQQADEVAACLEALNKEYMEKRGEMKHGEYFTRYKNCYVDNVATDKLPNAFRNLTGKENFSILDCQAEATWLYTGDEYIAKLSECYQKNSLNWIWDMPALKQTLIDQFKDYTQLYSEKSLQLWQCIGGTDKTYNYDEISAETEKALAKCFSDAGYLNIADVHSKSAVAIDCAQETIKTVEINGVKDIFGLIKQKTPKQEAYLKQCIIKKTSPIVAGIAVVNVPFAAGLQNFLLYFQFTFTQFGLLFVRRKKQDWGRVYNSLNNQPLDLSTVRLYNKDKVVVRTMVTGRDGNYLFLPTAGEYQLDVLKSDYDFPSDFKKIRPDKDDYLGGQIKIQRANEIIDKDVPMDPNLTLPSIKKFYWKKYKRRACVLIAFGAPLASLIFLLLVQIWWTYLLVGWNIITLCLFWRLNHKIKTTKFGVVYDEKTKKPLSGVFVSLFEKKFNKLLSYYVTDMFGRYFFPAEPGEYSVVLNRKGYQKKEILAQVAPRHNIKIDVVLVKQN
;
A
#
# COMPACT_ATOMS: atom_id res chain seq x y z
N MET A 1 -3.42 -5.44 -51.74
CA MET A 1 -3.42 -6.79 -51.14
C MET A 1 -2.01 -7.37 -50.91
N PHE A 2 -0.90 -6.61 -51.05
CA PHE A 2 0.48 -7.11 -50.88
C PHE A 2 1.35 -6.22 -49.96
N LEU A 3 0.83 -5.82 -48.80
CA LEU A 3 1.53 -4.93 -47.85
C LEU A 3 1.48 -5.39 -46.38
N ASN A 4 1.12 -6.65 -46.10
CA ASN A 4 0.71 -7.06 -44.75
C ASN A 4 1.63 -8.07 -44.01
N ASN A 5 2.76 -8.51 -44.60
CA ASN A 5 3.66 -9.49 -43.94
C ASN A 5 4.95 -8.90 -43.35
N ASN A 6 5.51 -7.83 -43.91
CA ASN A 6 6.82 -7.33 -43.45
C ASN A 6 6.76 -6.46 -42.18
N MET A 7 5.63 -5.78 -41.92
CA MET A 7 5.41 -5.10 -40.62
C MET A 7 5.00 -6.05 -39.50
N LYS A 8 4.39 -7.20 -39.82
CA LYS A 8 4.17 -8.29 -38.85
C LYS A 8 5.51 -8.81 -38.37
N LYS A 9 6.45 -9.03 -39.30
CA LYS A 9 7.84 -9.39 -38.98
C LYS A 9 8.56 -8.30 -38.19
N PHE A 10 8.46 -7.02 -38.53
CA PHE A 10 9.22 -5.97 -37.83
C PHE A 10 8.80 -5.71 -36.36
N LEU A 11 7.50 -5.84 -36.04
CA LEU A 11 7.01 -5.70 -34.65
C LEU A 11 7.15 -7.00 -33.84
N PHE A 12 7.14 -8.16 -34.51
CA PHE A 12 7.58 -9.41 -33.90
C PHE A 12 9.09 -9.38 -33.65
N PHE A 13 9.89 -8.88 -34.60
CA PHE A 13 11.34 -8.71 -34.50
C PHE A 13 11.74 -7.73 -33.42
N SER A 14 10.97 -6.68 -33.09
CA SER A 14 11.32 -5.80 -31.97
C SER A 14 11.00 -6.41 -30.59
N LEU A 15 10.17 -7.45 -30.51
CA LEU A 15 9.94 -8.25 -29.29
C LEU A 15 10.83 -9.51 -29.25
N THR A 16 11.30 -10.00 -30.40
CA THR A 16 12.17 -11.18 -30.52
C THR A 16 13.65 -10.86 -30.80
N PHE A 17 14.04 -9.59 -30.99
CA PHE A 17 15.46 -9.22 -31.17
C PHE A 17 16.33 -9.48 -29.94
N LEU A 18 15.70 -9.80 -28.81
CA LEU A 18 16.36 -10.24 -27.58
C LEU A 18 16.60 -11.74 -27.50
N LEU A 19 16.08 -12.51 -28.46
CA LEU A 19 16.29 -13.95 -28.57
C LEU A 19 17.30 -14.33 -29.65
N ILE A 20 17.94 -13.37 -30.34
CA ILE A 20 18.87 -13.65 -31.43
C ILE A 20 20.11 -12.73 -31.36
N THR A 21 20.91 -12.88 -30.30
CA THR A 21 22.37 -12.66 -30.37
C THR A 21 23.16 -13.86 -29.88
N ALA A 22 22.57 -15.06 -29.93
CA ALA A 22 23.26 -16.33 -30.07
C ALA A 22 22.30 -17.36 -30.68
N GLY A 23 22.50 -17.67 -31.96
CA GLY A 23 21.86 -18.81 -32.63
C GLY A 23 20.51 -18.50 -33.25
N ASN A 24 20.45 -18.64 -34.57
CA ASN A 24 19.19 -18.68 -35.29
C ASN A 24 18.30 -19.79 -34.73
N ALA A 25 17.10 -19.43 -34.29
CA ALA A 25 15.94 -20.32 -34.32
C ALA A 25 15.56 -20.55 -35.79
N LEU A 26 16.37 -21.35 -36.48
CA LEU A 26 15.92 -22.13 -37.63
C LEU A 26 15.36 -23.44 -37.06
N ALA A 27 14.24 -23.89 -37.60
CA ALA A 27 13.58 -25.14 -37.27
C ALA A 27 14.63 -26.24 -37.01
N LEU A 28 14.76 -26.67 -35.75
CA LEU A 28 15.72 -27.68 -35.36
C LEU A 28 14.91 -28.81 -34.77
N GLU A 29 14.94 -29.95 -35.43
CA GLU A 29 15.25 -31.21 -34.77
C GLU A 29 16.75 -31.10 -34.37
N LEU A 30 17.20 -31.65 -33.23
CA LEU A 30 18.61 -31.49 -32.81
C LEU A 30 19.47 -32.63 -33.35
N PRO A 31 20.68 -32.33 -33.82
CA PRO A 31 21.62 -33.36 -34.24
C PRO A 31 22.03 -34.24 -33.04
N PRO A 32 22.50 -35.47 -33.30
CA PRO A 32 23.05 -36.36 -32.28
C PRO A 32 24.14 -35.67 -31.43
N PRO A 33 24.24 -35.96 -30.12
CA PRO A 33 25.21 -35.31 -29.23
C PRO A 33 26.68 -35.40 -29.71
N ALA A 34 27.02 -36.47 -30.45
CA ALA A 34 28.33 -36.65 -31.03
C ALA A 34 28.62 -35.69 -32.19
N ALA A 35 27.62 -35.39 -33.03
CA ALA A 35 27.72 -34.38 -34.08
C ALA A 35 27.85 -32.97 -33.49
N ALA A 36 27.04 -32.65 -32.47
CA ALA A 36 27.08 -31.36 -31.79
C ALA A 36 28.43 -31.11 -31.08
N LYS A 37 29.00 -32.14 -30.44
CA LYS A 37 30.33 -32.04 -29.84
C LYS A 37 31.42 -31.81 -30.88
N CYS A 38 31.37 -32.54 -32.00
CA CYS A 38 32.33 -32.37 -33.10
C CYS A 38 32.27 -30.97 -33.72
N GLU A 39 31.06 -30.42 -33.90
CA GLU A 39 30.88 -29.04 -34.37
C GLU A 39 31.49 -28.02 -33.40
N LEU A 40 31.29 -28.19 -32.09
CA LEU A 40 31.88 -27.31 -31.07
C LEU A 40 33.42 -27.36 -31.08
N ASP A 41 34.00 -28.53 -31.28
CA ASP A 41 35.46 -28.68 -31.42
C ASP A 41 35.97 -27.97 -32.70
N ALA A 42 35.23 -28.08 -33.82
CA ALA A 42 35.54 -27.35 -35.06
C ALA A 42 35.44 -25.83 -34.88
N ILE A 43 34.45 -25.34 -34.14
CA ILE A 43 34.31 -23.92 -33.77
C ILE A 43 35.50 -23.46 -32.93
N ALA A 44 35.95 -24.28 -31.98
CA ALA A 44 37.07 -23.95 -31.11
C ALA A 44 38.38 -23.79 -31.90
N GLU A 45 38.69 -24.72 -32.81
CA GLU A 45 39.86 -24.65 -33.69
C GLU A 45 39.81 -23.45 -34.64
N TYR A 46 38.63 -23.18 -35.23
CA TYR A 46 38.43 -22.00 -36.07
C TYR A 46 38.69 -20.71 -35.28
N ASN A 47 38.13 -20.58 -34.08
CA ASN A 47 38.31 -19.39 -33.24
C ASN A 47 39.75 -19.20 -32.74
N GLN A 48 40.53 -20.27 -32.61
CA GLN A 48 41.95 -20.21 -32.25
C GLN A 48 42.87 -19.89 -33.45
N GLY A 49 42.29 -19.74 -34.65
CA GLY A 49 43.05 -19.45 -35.88
C GLY A 49 43.74 -20.67 -36.47
N GLU A 50 43.43 -21.87 -35.97
CA GLU A 50 44.03 -23.14 -36.41
C GLU A 50 43.36 -23.68 -37.69
N SER A 51 42.22 -23.09 -38.09
CA SER A 51 41.48 -23.41 -39.30
C SER A 51 41.05 -22.14 -40.05
N ASP A 52 41.08 -22.19 -41.38
CA ASP A 52 40.45 -21.19 -42.27
C ASP A 52 38.94 -21.43 -42.40
N THR A 53 38.22 -20.47 -42.97
CA THR A 53 36.74 -20.50 -43.07
C THR A 53 36.27 -21.70 -43.90
N LEU A 54 36.99 -22.04 -44.97
CA LEU A 54 36.63 -23.16 -45.83
C LEU A 54 36.79 -24.51 -45.11
N SER A 55 37.91 -24.69 -44.42
CA SER A 55 38.24 -25.90 -43.66
C SER A 55 37.31 -26.05 -42.45
N TYR A 56 36.93 -24.94 -41.82
CA TYR A 56 35.94 -24.93 -40.74
C TYR A 56 34.58 -25.45 -41.23
N TRP A 57 34.06 -24.88 -42.32
CA TRP A 57 32.76 -25.31 -42.87
C TRP A 57 32.78 -26.75 -43.38
N GLN A 58 33.88 -27.20 -43.98
CA GLN A 58 34.07 -28.60 -44.37
C GLN A 58 34.05 -29.52 -43.14
N LYS A 59 34.74 -29.14 -42.06
CA LYS A 59 34.79 -29.91 -40.84
C LYS A 59 33.42 -29.99 -40.15
N VAL A 60 32.69 -28.89 -40.09
CA VAL A 60 31.31 -28.87 -39.58
C VAL A 60 30.40 -29.78 -40.41
N LYS A 61 30.47 -29.70 -41.75
CA LYS A 61 29.69 -30.60 -42.62
C LYS A 61 30.05 -32.07 -42.37
N GLN A 62 31.34 -32.38 -42.25
CA GLN A 62 31.82 -33.73 -41.99
C GLN A 62 31.38 -34.26 -40.61
N CYS A 63 31.37 -33.41 -39.58
CA CYS A 63 30.87 -33.76 -38.24
C CYS A 63 29.43 -34.26 -38.26
N TYR A 64 28.58 -33.73 -39.14
CA TYR A 64 27.19 -34.17 -39.26
C TYR A 64 27.06 -35.42 -40.13
N LEU A 65 27.85 -35.55 -41.21
CA LEU A 65 27.86 -36.75 -42.05
C LEU A 65 28.38 -37.99 -41.29
N ASP A 66 29.47 -37.85 -40.54
CA ASP A 66 30.11 -38.95 -39.79
C ASP A 66 29.24 -39.48 -38.62
N ASN A 67 28.22 -38.71 -38.24
CA ASN A 67 27.32 -39.03 -37.12
C ASN A 67 25.88 -39.30 -37.59
N ASP A 68 25.68 -39.65 -38.87
CA ASP A 68 24.37 -39.94 -39.48
C ASP A 68 23.33 -38.82 -39.26
N ALA A 69 23.80 -37.57 -39.24
CA ALA A 69 23.02 -36.38 -38.88
C ALA A 69 22.79 -35.43 -40.06
N GLU A 70 22.84 -35.95 -41.30
CA GLU A 70 22.76 -35.11 -42.51
C GLU A 70 21.46 -34.30 -42.61
N GLU A 71 20.36 -34.84 -42.10
CA GLU A 71 19.06 -34.16 -42.10
C GLU A 71 19.08 -32.83 -41.33
N PHE A 72 19.93 -32.74 -40.30
CA PHE A 72 20.10 -31.58 -39.42
C PHE A 72 21.03 -30.49 -39.96
N LEU A 73 21.79 -30.77 -41.03
CA LEU A 73 22.55 -29.74 -41.73
C LEU A 73 21.57 -28.72 -42.29
N SER A 74 21.76 -27.45 -41.93
CA SER A 74 20.97 -26.37 -42.51
C SER A 74 21.06 -26.39 -44.04
N ASP A 75 20.02 -25.91 -44.72
CA ASP A 75 19.98 -25.88 -46.20
C ASP A 75 21.20 -25.18 -46.80
N PHE A 76 21.77 -24.21 -46.06
CA PHE A 76 23.03 -23.56 -46.39
C PHE A 76 24.20 -24.55 -46.49
N TYR A 77 24.37 -25.47 -45.53
CA TYR A 77 25.44 -26.46 -45.54
C TYR A 77 25.22 -27.58 -46.57
N LYS A 78 23.96 -27.90 -46.86
CA LYS A 78 23.60 -28.84 -47.93
C LYS A 78 23.98 -28.28 -49.30
N LEU A 79 23.81 -26.97 -49.50
CA LEU A 79 24.20 -26.23 -50.70
C LEU A 79 25.67 -25.77 -50.72
N PHE A 80 26.38 -25.93 -49.61
CA PHE A 80 27.80 -25.62 -49.51
C PHE A 80 28.61 -26.64 -50.32
N ASP A 81 29.16 -26.17 -51.44
CA ASP A 81 30.12 -26.88 -52.27
C ASP A 81 31.49 -26.20 -52.14
N PRO A 82 32.45 -26.82 -51.43
CA PRO A 82 33.77 -26.23 -51.25
C PRO A 82 34.57 -26.13 -52.55
N ALA A 83 34.16 -26.81 -53.62
CA ALA A 83 34.75 -26.68 -54.95
C ALA A 83 34.19 -25.49 -55.75
N SER A 84 33.13 -24.84 -55.27
CA SER A 84 32.52 -23.70 -55.97
C SER A 84 33.38 -22.44 -55.81
N GLU A 85 33.65 -21.79 -56.94
CA GLU A 85 34.43 -20.55 -57.01
C GLU A 85 33.78 -19.42 -56.18
N GLN A 86 32.44 -19.38 -56.13
CA GLN A 86 31.68 -18.41 -55.35
C GLN A 86 31.85 -18.62 -53.83
N TRP A 87 31.88 -19.88 -53.37
CA TRP A 87 32.11 -20.22 -51.96
C TRP A 87 33.55 -19.97 -51.56
N GLN A 88 34.51 -20.33 -52.40
CA GLN A 88 35.94 -20.08 -52.16
C GLN A 88 36.23 -18.58 -52.07
N THR A 89 35.60 -17.76 -52.92
CA THR A 89 35.75 -16.30 -52.87
C THR A 89 35.13 -15.72 -51.61
N SER A 90 33.94 -16.17 -51.23
CA SER A 90 33.26 -15.71 -50.01
C SER A 90 34.00 -16.12 -48.74
N ALA A 91 34.53 -17.35 -48.68
CA ALA A 91 35.34 -17.83 -47.55
C ALA A 91 36.63 -17.01 -47.40
N LYS A 92 37.35 -16.74 -48.50
CA LYS A 92 38.54 -15.88 -48.50
C LYS A 92 38.24 -14.45 -48.03
N ASN A 93 37.07 -13.89 -48.39
CA ASN A 93 36.66 -12.57 -47.93
C ASN A 93 36.36 -12.55 -46.42
N ILE A 94 35.81 -13.64 -45.87
CA ILE A 94 35.57 -13.79 -44.42
C ILE A 94 36.90 -13.96 -43.68
N ASP A 95 37.81 -14.79 -44.20
CA ASP A 95 39.15 -14.97 -43.65
C ASP A 95 39.96 -13.66 -43.69
N CYS A 96 39.86 -12.89 -44.78
CA CYS A 96 40.45 -11.55 -44.93
C CYS A 96 39.95 -10.55 -43.86
N ALA A 97 38.67 -10.60 -43.51
CA ALA A 97 38.10 -9.75 -42.47
C ALA A 97 38.61 -10.13 -41.06
N ARG A 98 39.07 -11.37 -40.87
CA ARG A 98 39.61 -11.90 -39.61
C ARG A 98 41.12 -11.70 -39.49
N ASP A 99 41.87 -12.01 -40.56
CA ASP A 99 43.32 -11.87 -40.64
C ASP A 99 43.71 -11.33 -42.04
N PRO A 100 44.37 -10.15 -42.12
CA PRO A 100 44.72 -9.50 -43.39
C PRO A 100 45.64 -10.32 -44.32
N SER A 101 46.28 -11.36 -43.82
CA SER A 101 47.15 -12.24 -44.62
C SER A 101 46.40 -13.11 -45.63
N PHE A 102 45.07 -13.21 -45.53
CA PHE A 102 44.22 -14.07 -46.37
C PHE A 102 43.48 -13.33 -47.51
N CYS A 103 43.72 -12.03 -47.72
CA CYS A 103 42.97 -11.23 -48.69
C CYS A 103 43.31 -11.52 -50.17
N PRO A 104 42.33 -11.86 -51.02
CA PRO A 104 42.51 -11.96 -52.48
C PRO A 104 42.51 -10.57 -53.16
N GLN A 105 43.28 -10.42 -54.24
CA GLN A 105 43.38 -9.18 -55.02
C GLN A 105 42.15 -9.00 -55.95
N GLN A 106 41.16 -8.21 -55.48
CA GLN A 106 40.07 -7.48 -56.18
C GLN A 106 39.08 -8.20 -57.14
N ALA A 107 37.76 -7.97 -56.94
CA ALA A 107 36.80 -7.45 -57.96
C ALA A 107 35.32 -7.41 -57.47
N ASP A 108 34.84 -6.21 -57.12
CA ASP A 108 33.47 -5.67 -57.36
C ASP A 108 33.46 -4.27 -56.73
N GLU A 109 33.08 -3.21 -57.44
CA GLU A 109 33.16 -1.82 -56.90
C GLU A 109 32.29 -1.63 -55.64
N VAL A 110 31.17 -2.34 -55.57
CA VAL A 110 30.35 -2.45 -54.35
C VAL A 110 31.10 -3.22 -53.26
N ALA A 111 31.75 -4.34 -53.60
CA ALA A 111 32.50 -5.15 -52.63
C ALA A 111 33.71 -4.38 -52.08
N ALA A 112 34.45 -3.65 -52.92
CA ALA A 112 35.56 -2.79 -52.52
C ALA A 112 35.08 -1.61 -51.65
N CYS A 113 33.91 -1.03 -51.96
CA CYS A 113 33.28 0.00 -51.13
C CYS A 113 32.88 -0.55 -49.76
N LEU A 114 32.24 -1.72 -49.72
CA LEU A 114 31.83 -2.38 -48.49
C LEU A 114 33.03 -2.85 -47.68
N GLU A 115 34.09 -3.34 -48.32
CA GLU A 115 35.34 -3.76 -47.69
C GLU A 115 36.05 -2.55 -47.06
N ALA A 116 36.18 -1.44 -47.79
CA ALA A 116 36.73 -0.20 -47.26
C ALA A 116 35.89 0.36 -46.11
N LEU A 117 34.56 0.34 -46.23
CA LEU A 117 33.64 0.77 -45.18
C LEU A 117 33.74 -0.12 -43.94
N ASN A 118 33.80 -1.44 -44.12
CA ASN A 118 33.97 -2.39 -43.03
C ASN A 118 35.32 -2.21 -42.36
N LYS A 119 36.41 -2.02 -43.13
CA LYS A 119 37.73 -1.75 -42.60
C LYS A 119 37.75 -0.44 -41.79
N GLU A 120 37.18 0.64 -42.33
CA GLU A 120 37.07 1.92 -41.61
C GLU A 120 36.23 1.77 -40.33
N TYR A 121 35.13 1.03 -40.39
CA TYR A 121 34.27 0.74 -39.23
C TYR A 121 35.03 -0.04 -38.14
N MET A 122 35.88 -0.99 -38.55
CA MET A 122 36.69 -1.81 -37.66
C MET A 122 37.92 -1.09 -37.11
N GLU A 123 38.48 -0.12 -37.84
CA GLU A 123 39.61 0.72 -37.40
C GLU A 123 39.17 1.85 -36.47
N LYS A 124 38.00 2.46 -36.72
CA LYS A 124 37.41 3.55 -35.92
C LYS A 124 36.41 3.04 -34.87
N ARG A 125 36.79 2.01 -34.12
CA ARG A 125 35.90 1.35 -33.14
C ARG A 125 35.30 2.35 -32.15
N GLY A 126 33.97 2.41 -32.09
CA GLY A 126 33.22 3.27 -31.17
C GLY A 126 33.06 4.74 -31.61
N GLU A 127 33.63 5.14 -32.75
CA GLU A 127 33.50 6.51 -33.27
C GLU A 127 32.45 6.61 -34.38
N MET A 128 32.30 5.57 -35.22
CA MET A 128 31.26 5.52 -36.26
C MET A 128 29.97 4.91 -35.70
N LYS A 129 28.87 5.67 -35.75
CA LYS A 129 27.56 5.18 -35.31
C LYS A 129 27.01 4.16 -36.31
N HIS A 130 26.28 3.16 -35.83
CA HIS A 130 25.70 2.12 -36.68
C HIS A 130 24.72 2.70 -37.72
N GLY A 131 23.93 3.71 -37.36
CA GLY A 131 23.10 4.45 -38.32
C GLY A 131 23.91 5.13 -39.45
N GLU A 132 25.11 5.62 -39.15
CA GLU A 132 26.03 6.16 -40.16
C GLU A 132 26.61 5.04 -41.04
N TYR A 133 27.03 3.93 -40.43
CA TYR A 133 27.49 2.74 -41.14
C TYR A 133 26.43 2.19 -42.10
N PHE A 134 25.18 2.00 -41.67
CA PHE A 134 24.11 1.49 -42.54
C PHE A 134 23.72 2.46 -43.65
N THR A 135 23.82 3.76 -43.40
CA THR A 135 23.62 4.79 -44.43
C THR A 135 24.71 4.68 -45.49
N ARG A 136 25.98 4.57 -45.08
CA ARG A 136 27.12 4.41 -45.99
C ARG A 136 27.10 3.06 -46.70
N TYR A 137 26.66 2.00 -46.01
CA TYR A 137 26.46 0.67 -46.57
C TYR A 137 25.43 0.71 -47.71
N LYS A 138 24.29 1.36 -47.50
CA LYS A 138 23.29 1.60 -48.56
C LYS A 138 23.89 2.40 -49.71
N ASN A 139 24.66 3.45 -49.40
CA ASN A 139 25.30 4.28 -50.42
C ASN A 139 26.30 3.49 -51.27
N CYS A 140 27.01 2.49 -50.72
CA CYS A 140 27.85 1.59 -51.52
C CYS A 140 27.08 0.85 -52.63
N TYR A 141 25.77 0.59 -52.46
CA TYR A 141 24.93 0.01 -53.52
C TYR A 141 24.28 1.07 -54.42
N VAL A 142 23.92 2.23 -53.85
CA VAL A 142 23.28 3.33 -54.59
C VAL A 142 24.27 4.01 -55.53
N ASP A 143 25.46 4.35 -55.03
CA ASP A 143 26.48 5.11 -55.74
C ASP A 143 27.15 4.29 -56.85
N ASN A 144 27.16 2.96 -56.70
CA ASN A 144 27.65 2.01 -57.70
C ASN A 144 26.53 1.40 -58.56
N VAL A 145 25.36 2.06 -58.64
CA VAL A 145 24.24 1.71 -59.55
C VAL A 145 23.75 0.24 -59.40
N ALA A 146 23.84 -0.33 -58.21
CA ALA A 146 23.45 -1.72 -57.88
C ALA A 146 22.22 -1.78 -56.94
N THR A 147 21.31 -0.81 -57.06
CA THR A 147 20.14 -0.64 -56.18
C THR A 147 19.13 -1.78 -56.27
N ASP A 148 19.06 -2.48 -57.40
CA ASP A 148 18.28 -3.70 -57.63
C ASP A 148 18.80 -4.89 -56.81
N LYS A 149 20.11 -4.91 -56.52
CA LYS A 149 20.78 -5.91 -55.67
C LYS A 149 20.76 -5.55 -54.18
N LEU A 150 20.32 -4.34 -53.81
CA LEU A 150 20.17 -3.93 -52.41
C LEU A 150 19.11 -4.81 -51.72
N PRO A 151 19.43 -5.48 -50.59
CA PRO A 151 18.47 -6.35 -49.93
C PRO A 151 17.22 -5.59 -49.49
N ASN A 152 16.06 -6.23 -49.60
CA ASN A 152 14.75 -5.59 -49.37
C ASN A 152 14.63 -4.89 -48.00
N ALA A 153 15.33 -5.39 -46.98
CA ALA A 153 15.39 -4.80 -45.65
C ALA A 153 15.98 -3.37 -45.65
N PHE A 154 16.90 -3.06 -46.56
CA PHE A 154 17.64 -1.78 -46.60
C PHE A 154 17.04 -0.74 -47.57
N ARG A 155 16.08 -1.15 -48.41
CA ARG A 155 15.43 -0.26 -49.39
C ARG A 155 14.62 0.85 -48.73
N ASN A 156 13.97 0.56 -47.60
CA ASN A 156 13.04 1.46 -46.90
C ASN A 156 13.66 2.24 -45.73
N LEU A 157 14.97 2.11 -45.48
CA LEU A 157 15.66 2.90 -44.46
C LEU A 157 15.68 4.37 -44.91
N THR A 158 14.95 5.22 -44.18
CA THR A 158 14.73 6.65 -44.52
C THR A 158 15.61 7.61 -43.70
N GLY A 159 16.58 7.10 -42.94
CA GLY A 159 17.47 7.90 -42.08
C GLY A 159 16.78 8.53 -40.85
N LYS A 160 15.48 8.27 -40.63
CA LYS A 160 14.71 8.74 -39.47
C LYS A 160 14.48 7.66 -38.40
N GLU A 161 15.10 6.50 -38.57
CA GLU A 161 14.98 5.41 -37.60
C GLU A 161 15.83 5.71 -36.36
N ASN A 162 15.26 5.46 -35.19
CA ASN A 162 15.93 5.71 -33.92
C ASN A 162 16.91 4.56 -33.65
N PHE A 163 18.08 4.60 -34.31
CA PHE A 163 19.12 3.60 -34.18
C PHE A 163 19.76 3.56 -32.78
N SER A 164 19.44 4.50 -31.87
CA SER A 164 20.06 4.61 -30.55
C SER A 164 20.09 3.34 -29.69
N ILE A 165 19.12 2.43 -29.83
CA ILE A 165 19.12 1.13 -29.15
C ILE A 165 19.95 0.10 -29.92
N LEU A 166 19.82 0.05 -31.25
CA LEU A 166 20.57 -0.86 -32.12
C LEU A 166 22.06 -0.54 -32.13
N ASP A 167 22.41 0.75 -32.22
CA ASP A 167 23.77 1.28 -32.10
C ASP A 167 24.40 0.85 -30.77
N CYS A 168 23.61 0.89 -29.71
CA CYS A 168 24.06 0.67 -28.35
C CYS A 168 24.09 -0.82 -27.97
N GLN A 169 23.19 -1.64 -28.52
CA GLN A 169 23.29 -3.10 -28.49
C GLN A 169 24.52 -3.57 -29.28
N ALA A 170 24.76 -3.00 -30.46
CA ALA A 170 25.94 -3.28 -31.25
C ALA A 170 27.22 -2.91 -30.49
N GLU A 171 27.31 -1.71 -29.92
CA GLU A 171 28.39 -1.28 -29.01
C GLU A 171 28.62 -2.28 -27.87
N ALA A 172 27.56 -2.77 -27.24
CA ALA A 172 27.68 -3.79 -26.21
C ALA A 172 28.26 -5.09 -26.77
N THR A 173 27.78 -5.56 -27.93
CA THR A 173 28.20 -6.85 -28.56
C THR A 173 29.70 -6.91 -28.88
N TRP A 174 30.37 -5.76 -29.01
CA TRP A 174 31.83 -5.68 -29.19
C TRP A 174 32.64 -5.92 -27.90
N LEU A 175 31.99 -6.02 -26.75
CA LEU A 175 32.62 -6.32 -25.46
C LEU A 175 32.67 -7.85 -25.29
N TYR A 176 33.86 -8.42 -25.45
CA TYR A 176 34.12 -9.86 -25.44
C TYR A 176 33.92 -10.56 -24.08
N THR A 177 33.47 -9.84 -23.03
CA THR A 177 33.34 -10.38 -21.67
C THR A 177 31.91 -10.21 -21.14
N GLY A 178 31.40 -11.27 -20.49
CA GLY A 178 29.98 -11.38 -20.10
C GLY A 178 29.50 -10.26 -19.19
N ASP A 179 30.23 -9.90 -18.13
CA ASP A 179 29.75 -8.89 -17.17
C ASP A 179 29.79 -7.46 -17.75
N GLU A 180 30.78 -7.14 -18.57
CA GLU A 180 30.89 -5.82 -19.22
C GLU A 180 29.83 -5.65 -20.31
N TYR A 181 29.58 -6.71 -21.10
CA TYR A 181 28.47 -6.78 -22.06
C TYR A 181 27.12 -6.52 -21.37
N ILE A 182 26.84 -7.23 -20.28
CA ILE A 182 25.60 -7.11 -19.51
C ILE A 182 25.46 -5.69 -18.93
N ALA A 183 26.53 -5.13 -18.36
CA ALA A 183 26.52 -3.80 -17.76
C ALA A 183 26.23 -2.71 -18.80
N LYS A 184 26.87 -2.78 -19.97
CA LYS A 184 26.68 -1.82 -21.07
C LYS A 184 25.30 -1.92 -21.68
N LEU A 185 24.80 -3.13 -21.83
CA LEU A 185 23.47 -3.34 -22.38
C LEU A 185 22.38 -2.95 -21.36
N SER A 186 22.59 -3.17 -20.06
CA SER A 186 21.73 -2.59 -19.01
C SER A 186 21.71 -1.06 -19.05
N GLU A 187 22.88 -0.41 -19.13
CA GLU A 187 23.02 1.05 -19.29
C GLU A 187 22.25 1.55 -20.53
N CYS A 188 22.32 0.77 -21.61
CA CYS A 188 21.64 1.04 -22.87
C CYS A 188 20.12 1.11 -22.74
N TYR A 189 19.53 0.06 -22.17
CA TYR A 189 18.08 -0.05 -22.01
C TYR A 189 17.58 0.99 -21.03
N GLN A 190 18.36 1.36 -20.00
CA GLN A 190 18.00 2.43 -19.06
C GLN A 190 17.89 3.80 -19.73
N LYS A 191 18.88 4.17 -20.57
CA LYS A 191 18.96 5.51 -21.18
C LYS A 191 18.01 5.72 -22.35
N ASN A 192 17.67 4.65 -23.08
CA ASN A 192 16.84 4.74 -24.28
C ASN A 192 15.36 4.40 -24.00
N SER A 193 14.47 4.94 -24.83
CA SER A 193 13.02 4.63 -24.81
C SER A 193 12.75 3.38 -25.64
N LEU A 194 12.15 2.37 -25.03
CA LEU A 194 11.90 1.04 -25.62
C LEU A 194 10.50 0.91 -26.23
N ASN A 195 9.86 2.04 -26.54
CA ASN A 195 8.42 2.19 -26.82
C ASN A 195 7.56 2.33 -25.56
N TRP A 196 6.40 2.98 -25.69
CA TRP A 196 5.58 3.47 -24.57
C TRP A 196 5.08 2.41 -23.59
N ILE A 197 5.02 1.14 -24.00
CA ILE A 197 4.64 -0.01 -23.17
C ILE A 197 5.87 -0.52 -22.39
N TRP A 198 6.99 -0.75 -23.08
CA TRP A 198 8.21 -1.29 -22.48
C TRP A 198 8.98 -0.28 -21.63
N ASP A 199 8.67 1.01 -21.74
CA ASP A 199 9.17 2.04 -20.83
C ASP A 199 8.54 1.98 -19.43
N MET A 200 7.52 1.15 -19.21
CA MET A 200 6.96 0.94 -17.86
C MET A 200 7.97 0.25 -16.95
N PRO A 201 8.21 0.73 -15.70
CA PRO A 201 9.26 0.20 -14.84
C PRO A 201 9.24 -1.33 -14.66
N ALA A 202 8.05 -1.92 -14.51
CA ALA A 202 7.89 -3.36 -14.30
C ALA A 202 8.28 -4.22 -15.52
N LEU A 203 8.19 -3.66 -16.73
CA LEU A 203 8.52 -4.30 -18.01
C LEU A 203 9.94 -3.95 -18.46
N LYS A 204 10.34 -2.69 -18.27
CA LYS A 204 11.70 -2.21 -18.57
C LYS A 204 12.75 -3.00 -17.80
N GLN A 205 12.47 -3.26 -16.52
CA GLN A 205 13.40 -3.96 -15.64
C GLN A 205 13.60 -5.43 -16.06
N THR A 206 12.58 -6.12 -16.56
CA THR A 206 12.75 -7.51 -17.03
C THR A 206 13.62 -7.60 -18.26
N LEU A 207 13.51 -6.62 -19.16
CA LEU A 207 14.39 -6.55 -20.32
C LEU A 207 15.85 -6.29 -19.93
N ILE A 208 16.10 -5.61 -18.81
CA ILE A 208 17.44 -5.43 -18.27
C ILE A 208 17.93 -6.72 -17.61
N ASP A 209 17.08 -7.36 -16.81
CA ASP A 209 17.48 -8.50 -15.97
C ASP A 209 17.64 -9.82 -16.74
N GLN A 210 16.99 -9.99 -17.90
CA GLN A 210 17.08 -11.22 -18.71
C GLN A 210 18.52 -11.61 -19.04
N PHE A 211 19.42 -10.63 -19.14
CA PHE A 211 20.83 -10.85 -19.47
C PHE A 211 21.62 -11.54 -18.37
N LYS A 212 21.11 -11.57 -17.14
CA LYS A 212 21.72 -12.30 -16.02
C LYS A 212 21.68 -13.82 -16.23
N ASP A 213 20.72 -14.30 -17.01
CA ASP A 213 20.59 -15.71 -17.35
C ASP A 213 21.56 -16.14 -18.47
N TYR A 214 22.13 -15.20 -19.23
CA TYR A 214 23.00 -15.53 -20.37
C TYR A 214 24.29 -16.24 -19.94
N THR A 215 24.81 -15.93 -18.75
CA THR A 215 25.98 -16.63 -18.18
C THR A 215 25.69 -18.10 -17.83
N GLN A 216 24.41 -18.52 -17.84
CA GLN A 216 23.95 -19.85 -17.45
C GLN A 216 23.57 -20.74 -18.64
N LEU A 217 23.62 -20.21 -19.88
CA LEU A 217 23.15 -20.89 -21.11
C LEU A 217 23.95 -22.14 -21.52
N TYR A 218 25.13 -22.37 -20.93
CA TYR A 218 26.03 -23.48 -21.28
C TYR A 218 25.79 -24.77 -20.47
N SER A 219 24.64 -24.90 -19.78
CA SER A 219 24.35 -26.06 -18.94
C SER A 219 23.64 -27.20 -19.69
N GLU A 220 23.71 -28.42 -19.14
CA GLU A 220 22.99 -29.63 -19.58
C GLU A 220 21.46 -29.43 -19.74
N LYS A 221 20.92 -28.35 -19.14
CA LYS A 221 19.51 -27.95 -19.19
C LYS A 221 19.08 -27.31 -20.52
N SER A 222 20.03 -26.94 -21.40
CA SER A 222 19.73 -26.39 -22.73
C SER A 222 18.91 -27.37 -23.59
N LEU A 223 19.19 -28.67 -23.47
CA LEU A 223 18.44 -29.73 -24.17
C LEU A 223 17.00 -29.85 -23.66
N GLN A 224 16.79 -29.74 -22.34
CA GLN A 224 15.45 -29.78 -21.74
C GLN A 224 14.61 -28.56 -22.14
N LEU A 225 15.23 -27.38 -22.14
CA LEU A 225 14.60 -26.15 -22.63
C LEU A 225 14.16 -26.31 -24.08
N TRP A 226 15.06 -26.81 -24.93
CA TRP A 226 14.79 -27.03 -26.35
C TRP A 226 13.63 -28.01 -26.57
N GLN A 227 13.59 -29.14 -25.85
CA GLN A 227 12.50 -30.11 -25.94
C GLN A 227 11.15 -29.49 -25.53
N CYS A 228 11.16 -28.65 -24.50
CA CYS A 228 9.96 -27.95 -24.05
C CYS A 228 9.47 -26.96 -25.12
N ILE A 229 10.36 -26.12 -25.65
CA ILE A 229 10.04 -25.14 -26.70
C ILE A 229 9.50 -25.85 -27.95
N GLY A 230 10.19 -26.90 -28.43
CA GLY A 230 9.74 -27.69 -29.58
C GLY A 230 8.38 -28.37 -29.35
N GLY A 231 8.05 -28.75 -28.11
CA GLY A 231 6.71 -29.23 -27.75
C GLY A 231 5.63 -28.13 -27.83
N THR A 232 5.97 -26.90 -27.45
CA THR A 232 5.04 -25.76 -27.52
C THR A 232 4.80 -25.27 -28.95
N ASP A 233 5.80 -25.32 -29.83
CA ASP A 233 5.67 -24.97 -31.26
C ASP A 233 4.67 -25.88 -31.99
N LYS A 234 4.60 -27.17 -31.63
CA LYS A 234 3.58 -28.11 -32.14
C LYS A 234 2.15 -27.77 -31.68
N THR A 235 2.01 -27.00 -30.60
CA THR A 235 0.72 -26.71 -29.95
C THR A 235 0.22 -25.30 -30.26
N TYR A 236 1.12 -24.33 -30.43
CA TYR A 236 0.81 -22.92 -30.57
C TYR A 236 1.41 -22.36 -31.86
N ASN A 237 0.65 -21.52 -32.57
CA ASN A 237 1.16 -20.83 -33.74
C ASN A 237 2.03 -19.64 -33.33
N TYR A 238 3.35 -19.74 -33.56
CA TYR A 238 4.30 -18.69 -33.22
C TYR A 238 4.20 -17.47 -34.15
N ASP A 239 3.53 -17.58 -35.30
CA ASP A 239 3.26 -16.44 -36.19
C ASP A 239 2.16 -15.50 -35.64
N GLU A 240 1.48 -15.90 -34.56
CA GLU A 240 0.40 -15.15 -33.92
C GLU A 240 0.81 -14.59 -32.55
N ILE A 241 0.48 -13.32 -32.29
CA ILE A 241 0.69 -12.70 -30.97
C ILE A 241 -0.36 -13.25 -29.99
N SER A 242 0.05 -14.21 -29.16
CA SER A 242 -0.80 -14.87 -28.16
C SER A 242 -0.15 -14.86 -26.79
N ALA A 243 -0.96 -14.55 -25.77
CA ALA A 243 -0.51 -14.60 -24.38
C ALA A 243 -0.31 -16.05 -23.91
N GLU A 244 -1.03 -17.00 -24.49
CA GLU A 244 -0.89 -18.43 -24.24
C GLU A 244 0.48 -18.95 -24.70
N THR A 245 0.92 -18.54 -25.90
CA THR A 245 2.27 -18.86 -26.40
C THR A 245 3.35 -18.33 -25.48
N GLU A 246 3.24 -17.08 -25.05
CA GLU A 246 4.19 -16.46 -24.11
C GLU A 246 4.17 -17.13 -22.73
N LYS A 247 3.01 -17.55 -22.21
CA LYS A 247 2.91 -18.32 -20.96
C LYS A 247 3.58 -19.70 -21.08
N ALA A 248 3.41 -20.36 -22.21
CA ALA A 248 4.06 -21.63 -22.51
C ALA A 248 5.59 -21.49 -22.57
N LEU A 249 6.09 -20.46 -23.25
CA LEU A 249 7.52 -20.15 -23.29
C LEU A 249 8.07 -19.82 -21.89
N ALA A 250 7.37 -18.97 -21.13
CA ALA A 250 7.75 -18.63 -19.76
C ALA A 250 7.91 -19.87 -18.87
N LYS A 251 7.01 -20.84 -19.02
CA LYS A 251 7.10 -22.13 -18.31
C LYS A 251 8.35 -22.90 -18.73
N CYS A 252 8.63 -23.02 -20.03
CA CYS A 252 9.82 -23.73 -20.52
C CYS A 252 11.13 -23.11 -19.98
N PHE A 253 11.25 -21.79 -20.00
CA PHE A 253 12.42 -21.09 -19.45
C PHE A 253 12.51 -21.26 -17.92
N SER A 254 11.39 -21.21 -17.21
CA SER A 254 11.35 -21.41 -15.76
C SER A 254 11.76 -22.84 -15.37
N ASP A 255 11.26 -23.85 -16.08
CA ASP A 255 11.56 -25.26 -15.84
C ASP A 255 13.05 -25.56 -16.09
N ALA A 256 13.65 -24.88 -17.06
CA ALA A 256 15.09 -24.94 -17.34
C ALA A 256 15.97 -24.09 -16.41
N GLY A 257 15.37 -23.31 -15.50
CA GLY A 257 16.06 -22.49 -14.50
C GLY A 257 16.45 -21.08 -14.96
N TYR A 258 16.01 -20.65 -16.14
CA TYR A 258 16.21 -19.30 -16.68
C TYR A 258 15.09 -18.36 -16.23
N LEU A 259 15.14 -17.97 -14.95
CA LEU A 259 14.06 -17.25 -14.30
C LEU A 259 13.86 -15.81 -14.82
N ASN A 260 14.92 -15.13 -15.24
CA ASN A 260 14.82 -13.77 -15.73
C ASN A 260 14.25 -13.75 -17.16
N ILE A 261 14.64 -14.70 -18.01
CA ILE A 261 14.04 -14.89 -19.34
C ILE A 261 12.58 -15.34 -19.22
N ALA A 262 12.28 -16.24 -18.28
CA ALA A 262 10.91 -16.64 -17.97
C ALA A 262 10.03 -15.46 -17.54
N ASP A 263 10.56 -14.53 -16.73
CA ASP A 263 9.85 -13.33 -16.29
C ASP A 263 9.54 -12.37 -17.46
N VAL A 264 10.44 -12.27 -18.46
CA VAL A 264 10.15 -11.51 -19.70
C VAL A 264 8.94 -12.09 -20.40
N HIS A 265 8.93 -13.40 -20.70
CA HIS A 265 7.82 -14.06 -21.38
C HIS A 265 6.51 -13.98 -20.58
N SER A 266 6.59 -14.18 -19.25
CA SER A 266 5.44 -14.06 -18.36
C SER A 266 4.81 -12.66 -18.40
N LYS A 267 5.62 -11.60 -18.35
CA LYS A 267 5.14 -10.22 -18.41
C LYS A 267 4.73 -9.78 -19.81
N SER A 268 5.36 -10.30 -20.86
CA SER A 268 4.89 -10.19 -22.25
C SER A 268 3.48 -10.74 -22.40
N ALA A 269 3.21 -11.93 -21.84
CA ALA A 269 1.88 -12.53 -21.86
C ALA A 269 0.83 -11.62 -21.20
N VAL A 270 1.17 -11.02 -20.05
CA VAL A 270 0.30 -10.06 -19.36
C VAL A 270 0.04 -8.82 -20.21
N ALA A 271 1.07 -8.28 -20.89
CA ALA A 271 0.92 -7.15 -21.78
C ALA A 271 0.00 -7.47 -22.98
N ILE A 272 0.12 -8.67 -23.56
CA ILE A 272 -0.72 -9.15 -24.66
C ILE A 272 -2.17 -9.33 -24.18
N ASP A 273 -2.39 -10.00 -23.05
CA ASP A 273 -3.73 -10.18 -22.45
C ASP A 273 -4.41 -8.82 -22.24
N CYS A 274 -3.70 -7.87 -21.64
CA CYS A 274 -4.21 -6.53 -21.40
C CYS A 274 -4.48 -5.76 -22.70
N ALA A 275 -3.64 -5.93 -23.73
CA ALA A 275 -3.87 -5.32 -25.05
C ALA A 275 -5.15 -5.88 -25.70
N GLN A 276 -5.35 -7.19 -25.65
CA GLN A 276 -6.57 -7.84 -26.15
C GLN A 276 -7.82 -7.40 -25.38
N GLU A 277 -7.73 -7.27 -24.06
CA GLU A 277 -8.82 -6.71 -23.23
C GLU A 277 -9.12 -5.26 -23.60
N THR A 278 -8.09 -4.43 -23.83
CA THR A 278 -8.25 -3.02 -24.22
C THR A 278 -8.99 -2.90 -25.55
N ILE A 279 -8.69 -3.78 -26.52
CA ILE A 279 -9.35 -3.83 -27.82
C ILE A 279 -10.83 -4.22 -27.67
N LYS A 280 -11.16 -5.18 -26.80
CA LYS A 280 -12.53 -5.66 -26.58
C LYS A 280 -13.41 -4.67 -25.81
N THR A 281 -12.81 -3.89 -24.90
CA THR A 281 -13.56 -3.08 -23.91
C THR A 281 -13.75 -1.63 -24.32
N VAL A 282 -12.80 -1.06 -25.08
CA VAL A 282 -12.81 0.36 -25.47
C VAL A 282 -13.25 0.49 -26.92
N GLU A 283 -14.55 0.36 -27.15
CA GLU A 283 -15.16 0.36 -28.48
C GLU A 283 -15.37 1.79 -29.02
N ILE A 284 -14.29 2.48 -29.42
CA ILE A 284 -14.35 3.67 -30.30
C ILE A 284 -13.13 3.69 -31.24
N ASN A 285 -13.40 3.51 -32.55
CA ASN A 285 -12.56 3.69 -33.75
C ASN A 285 -11.51 2.61 -34.11
N GLY A 286 -11.82 1.84 -35.15
CA GLY A 286 -10.90 1.42 -36.23
C GLY A 286 -9.79 0.40 -35.92
N VAL A 287 -9.42 0.18 -34.66
CA VAL A 287 -8.36 -0.75 -34.25
C VAL A 287 -8.93 -2.15 -34.02
N LYS A 288 -8.58 -3.10 -34.90
CA LYS A 288 -9.08 -4.48 -34.85
C LYS A 288 -8.10 -5.47 -34.20
N ASP A 289 -6.83 -5.10 -34.08
CA ASP A 289 -5.75 -5.96 -33.59
C ASP A 289 -4.72 -5.18 -32.76
N ILE A 290 -3.82 -5.91 -32.11
CA ILE A 290 -2.74 -5.36 -31.27
C ILE A 290 -1.85 -4.42 -32.08
N PHE A 291 -1.64 -4.70 -33.37
CA PHE A 291 -0.84 -3.86 -34.25
C PHE A 291 -1.48 -2.49 -34.51
N GLY A 292 -2.79 -2.43 -34.68
CA GLY A 292 -3.53 -1.17 -34.76
C GLY A 292 -3.42 -0.39 -33.46
N LEU A 293 -3.43 -1.06 -32.30
CA LEU A 293 -3.29 -0.42 -30.99
C LEU A 293 -1.90 0.21 -30.81
N ILE A 294 -0.85 -0.43 -31.30
CA ILE A 294 0.51 0.12 -31.23
C ILE A 294 0.66 1.36 -32.12
N LYS A 295 0.07 1.33 -33.32
CA LYS A 295 0.21 2.40 -34.33
C LYS A 295 -0.67 3.61 -34.07
N GLN A 296 -1.91 3.40 -33.62
CA GLN A 296 -2.91 4.47 -33.53
C GLN A 296 -3.76 4.33 -32.25
N LYS A 297 -3.11 4.50 -31.09
CA LYS A 297 -3.77 4.52 -29.79
C LYS A 297 -4.39 5.87 -29.46
N THR A 298 -5.53 5.84 -28.79
CA THR A 298 -6.08 7.01 -28.09
C THR A 298 -5.50 7.15 -26.67
N PRO A 299 -5.49 8.35 -26.07
CA PRO A 299 -5.04 8.53 -24.68
C PRO A 299 -5.81 7.67 -23.67
N LYS A 300 -7.08 7.37 -23.95
CA LYS A 300 -7.91 6.49 -23.10
C LYS A 300 -7.47 5.02 -23.16
N GLN A 301 -7.20 4.51 -24.35
CA GLN A 301 -6.71 3.14 -24.54
C GLN A 301 -5.32 2.98 -23.92
N GLU A 302 -4.44 3.97 -24.07
CA GLU A 302 -3.12 3.97 -23.44
C GLU A 302 -3.22 3.93 -21.91
N ALA A 303 -4.08 4.76 -21.31
CA ALA A 303 -4.27 4.79 -19.87
C ALA A 303 -4.83 3.46 -19.33
N TYR A 304 -5.79 2.86 -20.03
CA TYR A 304 -6.36 1.57 -19.64
C TYR A 304 -5.33 0.43 -19.74
N LEU A 305 -4.58 0.35 -20.85
CA LEU A 305 -3.56 -0.68 -21.03
C LEU A 305 -2.49 -0.61 -19.92
N LYS A 306 -2.00 0.60 -19.61
CA LYS A 306 -1.05 0.82 -18.50
C LYS A 306 -1.59 0.33 -17.16
N GLN A 307 -2.87 0.60 -16.86
CA GLN A 307 -3.49 0.18 -15.60
C GLN A 307 -3.65 -1.34 -15.52
N CYS A 308 -4.09 -1.98 -16.61
CA CYS A 308 -4.23 -3.44 -16.65
C CYS A 308 -2.88 -4.12 -16.40
N ILE A 309 -1.82 -3.66 -17.05
CA ILE A 309 -0.47 -4.21 -16.89
C ILE A 309 0.02 -4.04 -15.45
N ILE A 310 -0.12 -2.84 -14.85
CA ILE A 310 0.28 -2.60 -13.45
C ILE A 310 -0.46 -3.54 -12.49
N LYS A 311 -1.76 -3.75 -12.72
CA LYS A 311 -2.60 -4.61 -11.88
C LYS A 311 -2.18 -6.08 -11.94
N LYS A 312 -1.83 -6.56 -13.13
CA LYS A 312 -1.50 -7.98 -13.35
C LYS A 312 -0.02 -8.32 -13.15
N THR A 313 0.90 -7.35 -13.21
CA THR A 313 2.36 -7.60 -13.08
C THR A 313 2.95 -7.29 -11.70
N SER A 314 2.24 -6.60 -10.81
CA SER A 314 2.81 -6.19 -9.53
C SER A 314 2.38 -7.11 -8.36
N PRO A 315 3.34 -7.76 -7.66
CA PRO A 315 3.04 -8.52 -6.44
C PRO A 315 2.56 -7.64 -5.26
N ILE A 316 2.69 -6.32 -5.38
CA ILE A 316 2.39 -5.31 -4.33
C ILE A 316 0.98 -4.68 -4.56
N VAL A 317 0.27 -5.06 -5.61
CA VAL A 317 -0.96 -4.39 -6.05
C VAL A 317 -2.28 -5.01 -5.55
N ALA A 318 -2.22 -5.87 -4.53
CA ALA A 318 -3.36 -6.00 -3.63
C ALA A 318 -3.56 -4.75 -2.74
N GLY A 319 -2.53 -3.89 -2.59
CA GLY A 319 -2.56 -2.77 -1.64
C GLY A 319 -2.36 -1.36 -2.22
N ILE A 320 -1.71 -1.17 -3.38
CA ILE A 320 -1.24 0.19 -3.78
C ILE A 320 -1.67 0.66 -5.20
N ALA A 321 -2.12 -0.18 -6.15
CA ALA A 321 -2.60 0.35 -7.46
C ALA A 321 -4.03 0.91 -7.47
N VAL A 322 -4.54 1.38 -6.33
CA VAL A 322 -5.71 2.25 -6.30
C VAL A 322 -5.31 3.73 -6.19
N VAL A 323 -4.01 4.05 -6.03
CA VAL A 323 -3.60 5.41 -5.70
C VAL A 323 -3.55 6.38 -6.90
N ASN A 324 -3.44 5.90 -8.15
CA ASN A 324 -3.31 6.78 -9.32
C ASN A 324 -4.36 6.55 -10.43
N VAL A 325 -5.64 6.42 -10.04
CA VAL A 325 -6.76 6.75 -10.94
C VAL A 325 -7.64 7.83 -10.30
N PRO A 326 -7.26 9.12 -10.41
CA PRO A 326 -8.11 10.19 -9.88
C PRO A 326 -9.42 10.39 -10.65
N PHE A 327 -9.55 9.84 -11.87
CA PHE A 327 -10.67 10.18 -12.77
C PHE A 327 -11.76 9.11 -12.95
N ALA A 328 -11.57 7.86 -12.50
CA ALA A 328 -12.60 6.82 -12.60
C ALA A 328 -13.18 6.36 -11.25
N ALA A 329 -12.46 6.60 -10.14
CA ALA A 329 -12.85 6.13 -8.79
C ALA A 329 -13.15 7.26 -7.79
N GLY A 330 -13.34 8.49 -8.27
CA GLY A 330 -13.37 9.72 -7.46
C GLY A 330 -14.25 9.66 -6.19
N LEU A 331 -15.45 9.08 -6.28
CA LEU A 331 -16.34 8.94 -5.12
C LEU A 331 -16.02 7.70 -4.26
N GLN A 332 -15.65 6.56 -4.86
CA GLN A 332 -15.38 5.32 -4.13
C GLN A 332 -14.18 5.47 -3.19
N ASN A 333 -13.09 6.04 -3.69
CA ASN A 333 -11.90 6.30 -2.89
C ASN A 333 -12.17 7.38 -1.85
N PHE A 334 -12.90 8.44 -2.21
CA PHE A 334 -13.35 9.44 -1.24
C PHE A 334 -14.15 8.80 -0.09
N LEU A 335 -15.10 7.90 -0.38
CA LEU A 335 -15.90 7.19 0.63
C LEU A 335 -15.04 6.28 1.52
N LEU A 336 -14.07 5.56 0.93
CA LEU A 336 -13.11 4.74 1.68
C LEU A 336 -12.28 5.58 2.65
N TYR A 337 -11.88 6.80 2.30
CA TYR A 337 -11.11 7.66 3.22
C TYR A 337 -12.02 8.44 4.18
N PHE A 338 -13.22 8.82 3.73
CA PHE A 338 -14.24 9.42 4.57
C PHE A 338 -14.61 8.49 5.73
N GLN A 339 -14.48 7.16 5.55
CA GLN A 339 -14.74 6.20 6.61
C GLN A 339 -13.87 6.41 7.86
N PHE A 340 -12.66 6.97 7.71
CA PHE A 340 -11.79 7.27 8.85
C PHE A 340 -12.34 8.38 9.73
N THR A 341 -13.20 9.27 9.19
CA THR A 341 -13.97 10.23 10.00
C THR A 341 -14.87 9.49 10.99
N PHE A 342 -15.38 8.29 10.63
CA PHE A 342 -16.24 7.53 11.53
C PHE A 342 -15.52 7.03 12.78
N THR A 343 -14.19 6.88 12.73
CA THR A 343 -13.40 6.45 13.88
C THR A 343 -13.42 7.47 15.02
N GLN A 344 -13.59 8.76 14.69
CA GLN A 344 -13.62 9.85 15.67
C GLN A 344 -14.93 9.89 16.49
N PHE A 345 -16.05 9.32 15.99
CA PHE A 345 -17.26 9.14 16.80
C PHE A 345 -17.01 8.25 18.02
N GLY A 346 -15.98 7.39 17.97
CA GLY A 346 -15.50 6.62 19.13
C GLY A 346 -15.26 7.47 20.38
N LEU A 347 -14.84 8.73 20.22
CA LEU A 347 -14.63 9.66 21.33
C LEU A 347 -15.91 9.97 22.11
N LEU A 348 -17.07 9.96 21.45
CA LEU A 348 -18.38 10.18 22.11
C LEU A 348 -18.78 8.98 22.97
N PHE A 349 -18.46 7.76 22.55
CA PHE A 349 -18.77 6.53 23.31
C PHE A 349 -17.86 6.30 24.51
N VAL A 350 -16.70 6.97 24.53
CA VAL A 350 -15.72 6.91 25.62
C VAL A 350 -15.86 8.08 26.59
N ARG A 351 -16.85 8.95 26.37
CA ARG A 351 -17.18 10.06 27.26
C ARG A 351 -17.33 9.56 28.69
N ARG A 352 -16.39 9.95 29.56
CA ARG A 352 -16.57 9.78 31.00
C ARG A 352 -17.73 10.67 31.40
N LYS A 353 -18.84 10.06 31.81
CA LYS A 353 -19.85 10.77 32.60
C LYS A 353 -19.18 11.12 33.94
N LYS A 354 -18.50 12.28 34.02
CA LYS A 354 -18.15 12.85 35.32
C LYS A 354 -19.47 13.04 36.07
N GLN A 355 -19.64 12.32 37.16
CA GLN A 355 -20.83 12.40 37.99
C GLN A 355 -20.73 13.69 38.82
N ASP A 356 -21.88 14.27 39.11
CA ASP A 356 -21.97 15.56 39.77
C ASP A 356 -21.91 15.44 41.30
N TRP A 357 -21.52 14.28 41.80
CA TRP A 357 -21.56 13.86 43.19
C TRP A 357 -20.41 12.88 43.43
N GLY A 358 -20.03 12.70 44.69
CA GLY A 358 -19.11 11.64 45.08
C GLY A 358 -19.82 10.29 45.00
N ARG A 359 -19.09 9.24 44.60
CA ARG A 359 -19.63 7.89 44.57
C ARG A 359 -18.80 6.96 45.42
N VAL A 360 -19.46 6.19 46.29
CA VAL A 360 -18.87 5.02 46.94
C VAL A 360 -19.04 3.82 46.01
N TYR A 361 -17.94 3.14 45.70
CA TYR A 361 -17.96 2.06 44.70
C TYR A 361 -16.94 0.95 45.01
N ASN A 362 -17.21 -0.24 44.48
CA ASN A 362 -16.31 -1.38 44.57
C ASN A 362 -15.09 -1.16 43.66
N SER A 363 -13.89 -1.13 44.25
CA SER A 363 -12.62 -0.81 43.60
C SER A 363 -12.28 -1.76 42.43
N LEU A 364 -12.73 -3.02 42.50
CA LEU A 364 -12.43 -4.07 41.52
C LEU A 364 -13.31 -3.96 40.28
N ASN A 365 -14.64 -3.86 40.44
CA ASN A 365 -15.58 -3.91 39.31
C ASN A 365 -16.18 -2.53 38.94
N ASN A 366 -15.95 -1.51 39.76
CA ASN A 366 -16.53 -0.16 39.69
C ASN A 366 -18.07 -0.13 39.75
N GLN A 367 -18.71 -1.09 40.40
CA GLN A 367 -20.13 -1.04 40.70
C GLN A 367 -20.37 -0.12 41.90
N PRO A 368 -21.44 0.69 41.88
CA PRO A 368 -21.80 1.52 43.02
C PRO A 368 -22.15 0.66 44.23
N LEU A 369 -21.81 1.15 45.42
CA LEU A 369 -22.15 0.51 46.68
C LEU A 369 -23.28 1.29 47.36
N ASP A 370 -24.43 0.64 47.44
CA ASP A 370 -25.58 1.16 48.17
C ASP A 370 -25.36 1.08 49.68
N LEU A 371 -26.21 1.76 50.46
CA LEU A 371 -26.27 1.68 51.92
C LEU A 371 -24.91 1.81 52.62
N SER A 372 -23.99 2.56 52.02
CA SER A 372 -22.67 2.82 52.57
C SER A 372 -22.76 4.07 53.44
N THR A 373 -22.27 3.99 54.67
CA THR A 373 -22.31 5.11 55.61
C THR A 373 -21.07 5.97 55.41
N VAL A 374 -21.25 7.17 54.87
CA VAL A 374 -20.20 8.16 54.67
C VAL A 374 -20.26 9.19 55.80
N ARG A 375 -19.18 9.34 56.55
CA ARG A 375 -19.04 10.29 57.65
C ARG A 375 -18.03 11.36 57.27
N LEU A 376 -18.40 12.61 57.52
CA LEU A 376 -17.52 13.77 57.35
C LEU A 376 -17.03 14.22 58.73
N TYR A 377 -15.72 14.15 58.94
CA TYR A 377 -15.04 14.60 60.15
C TYR A 377 -14.40 15.98 59.92
N ASN A 378 -14.45 16.84 60.94
CA ASN A 378 -13.66 18.07 60.97
C ASN A 378 -12.22 17.79 61.42
N LYS A 379 -11.35 18.80 61.41
CA LYS A 379 -9.96 18.76 61.93
C LYS A 379 -9.86 18.13 63.33
N ASP A 380 -10.84 18.40 64.20
CA ASP A 380 -10.89 17.90 65.58
C ASP A 380 -11.44 16.46 65.68
N LYS A 381 -11.60 15.75 64.55
CA LYS A 381 -12.21 14.41 64.45
C LYS A 381 -13.63 14.32 65.01
N VAL A 382 -14.34 15.44 65.04
CA VAL A 382 -15.77 15.48 65.36
C VAL A 382 -16.58 15.23 64.08
N VAL A 383 -17.60 14.37 64.17
CA VAL A 383 -18.52 14.09 63.05
C VAL A 383 -19.36 15.34 62.78
N VAL A 384 -19.11 15.97 61.64
CA VAL A 384 -19.90 17.12 61.15
C VAL A 384 -21.21 16.63 60.58
N ARG A 385 -21.15 15.54 59.80
CA ARG A 385 -22.32 14.99 59.14
C ARG A 385 -22.13 13.53 58.78
N THR A 386 -23.21 12.76 58.85
CA THR A 386 -23.29 11.39 58.34
C THR A 386 -24.32 11.33 57.22
N MET A 387 -24.04 10.55 56.19
CA MET A 387 -24.92 10.32 55.06
C MET A 387 -24.88 8.85 54.67
N VAL A 388 -26.02 8.28 54.28
CA VAL A 388 -26.09 6.91 53.75
C VAL A 388 -26.29 7.01 52.24
N THR A 389 -25.49 6.26 51.48
CA THR A 389 -25.62 6.23 50.01
C THR A 389 -26.88 5.47 49.59
N GLY A 390 -27.58 5.97 48.57
CA GLY A 390 -28.68 5.24 47.91
C GLY A 390 -28.16 4.16 46.95
N ARG A 391 -29.06 3.56 46.16
CA ARG A 391 -28.75 2.49 45.19
C ARG A 391 -27.57 2.76 44.24
N ASP A 392 -27.39 4.01 43.82
CA ASP A 392 -26.32 4.42 42.91
C ASP A 392 -24.99 4.76 43.63
N GLY A 393 -24.91 4.59 44.95
CA GLY A 393 -23.70 4.85 45.74
C GLY A 393 -23.35 6.33 45.89
N ASN A 394 -24.29 7.23 45.59
CA ASN A 394 -24.04 8.66 45.49
C ASN A 394 -24.09 9.36 46.86
N TYR A 395 -23.19 10.32 47.07
CA TYR A 395 -23.20 11.22 48.22
C TYR A 395 -22.70 12.63 47.83
N LEU A 396 -23.03 13.62 48.65
CA LEU A 396 -22.54 14.99 48.48
C LEU A 396 -22.54 15.70 49.84
N PHE A 397 -21.42 16.31 50.20
CA PHE A 397 -21.38 17.23 51.35
C PHE A 397 -21.18 18.67 50.90
N LEU A 398 -21.85 19.56 51.62
CA LEU A 398 -21.79 21.02 51.45
C LEU A 398 -21.20 21.65 52.72
N PRO A 399 -19.92 21.40 53.06
CA PRO A 399 -19.31 21.94 54.26
C PRO A 399 -18.97 23.44 54.10
N THR A 400 -18.79 24.12 55.23
CA THR A 400 -18.16 25.45 55.28
C THR A 400 -16.65 25.34 55.03
N ALA A 401 -15.97 26.47 54.78
CA ALA A 401 -14.52 26.49 54.63
C ALA A 401 -13.82 25.88 55.87
N GLY A 402 -12.85 24.99 55.66
CA GLY A 402 -12.25 24.19 56.73
C GLY A 402 -11.49 22.97 56.21
N GLU A 403 -10.92 22.20 57.13
CA GLU A 403 -10.22 20.94 56.84
C GLU A 403 -11.07 19.76 57.28
N TYR A 404 -11.31 18.83 56.37
CA TYR A 404 -12.19 17.70 56.61
C TYR A 404 -11.55 16.37 56.22
N GLN A 405 -12.05 15.29 56.81
CA GLN A 405 -11.70 13.92 56.47
C GLN A 405 -12.98 13.13 56.22
N LEU A 406 -12.99 12.28 55.20
CA LEU A 406 -14.09 11.35 54.95
C LEU A 406 -13.74 9.97 55.51
N ASP A 407 -14.73 9.32 56.09
CA ASP A 407 -14.68 7.93 56.52
C ASP A 407 -15.89 7.20 55.94
N VAL A 408 -15.69 5.98 55.45
CA VAL A 408 -16.75 5.21 54.79
C VAL A 408 -16.81 3.81 55.35
N LEU A 409 -18.02 3.40 55.76
CA LEU A 409 -18.30 2.12 56.38
C LEU A 409 -19.37 1.36 55.57
N LYS A 410 -19.08 0.11 55.23
CA LYS A 410 -20.01 -0.84 54.60
C LYS A 410 -19.58 -2.26 54.96
N SER A 411 -20.55 -3.14 55.22
CA SER A 411 -20.30 -4.55 55.49
C SER A 411 -19.58 -5.22 54.32
N ASP A 412 -18.60 -6.07 54.60
CA ASP A 412 -17.80 -6.85 53.62
C ASP A 412 -16.90 -6.04 52.69
N TYR A 413 -16.65 -4.77 53.05
CA TYR A 413 -15.78 -3.87 52.31
C TYR A 413 -14.83 -3.13 53.24
N ASP A 414 -13.56 -3.06 52.84
CA ASP A 414 -12.51 -2.35 53.57
C ASP A 414 -12.21 -0.98 52.92
N PHE A 415 -12.04 0.02 53.79
CA PHE A 415 -11.61 1.37 53.44
C PHE A 415 -10.49 1.81 54.39
N PRO A 416 -9.42 2.49 53.92
CA PRO A 416 -9.15 2.89 52.54
C PRO A 416 -8.73 1.72 51.63
N SER A 417 -9.10 1.78 50.35
CA SER A 417 -8.74 0.78 49.34
C SER A 417 -7.22 0.61 49.20
N ASP A 418 -6.72 -0.61 49.40
CA ASP A 418 -5.34 -1.02 49.13
C ASP A 418 -5.12 -1.23 47.64
N PHE A 419 -6.11 -1.75 46.90
CA PHE A 419 -6.00 -1.96 45.45
C PHE A 419 -5.75 -0.64 44.69
N LYS A 420 -6.35 0.47 45.14
CA LYS A 420 -6.19 1.78 44.50
C LYS A 420 -4.98 2.58 44.98
N LYS A 421 -4.33 2.22 46.09
CA LYS A 421 -3.04 2.84 46.51
C LYS A 421 -1.94 2.63 45.48
N ILE A 422 -1.93 1.48 44.81
CA ILE A 422 -0.93 1.14 43.79
C ILE A 422 -1.07 2.02 42.54
N ARG A 423 -2.30 2.43 42.19
CA ARG A 423 -2.56 3.30 41.03
C ARG A 423 -3.86 4.11 41.21
N PRO A 424 -3.81 5.26 41.90
CA PRO A 424 -5.00 6.09 42.14
C PRO A 424 -5.52 6.73 40.86
N ASP A 425 -6.85 6.76 40.65
CA ASP A 425 -7.43 7.71 39.69
C ASP A 425 -7.37 9.13 40.31
N LYS A 426 -7.28 10.16 39.46
CA LYS A 426 -7.13 11.57 39.90
C LYS A 426 -8.27 12.08 40.83
N ASP A 427 -9.45 11.47 40.74
CA ASP A 427 -10.64 11.85 41.51
C ASP A 427 -10.91 10.93 42.72
N ASP A 428 -10.12 9.85 42.91
CA ASP A 428 -10.30 8.90 44.01
C ASP A 428 -9.80 9.46 45.35
N TYR A 429 -10.54 9.18 46.43
CA TYR A 429 -10.19 9.54 47.80
C TYR A 429 -9.74 8.31 48.59
N LEU A 430 -8.53 8.38 49.14
CA LEU A 430 -7.85 7.28 49.84
C LEU A 430 -7.59 7.59 51.34
N GLY A 431 -8.43 8.41 51.96
CA GLY A 431 -8.38 8.69 53.41
C GLY A 431 -7.54 9.91 53.85
N GLY A 432 -7.14 10.80 52.93
CA GLY A 432 -6.36 12.01 53.23
C GLY A 432 -7.20 13.21 53.74
N GLN A 433 -6.56 14.32 54.11
CA GLN A 433 -7.30 15.55 54.46
C GLN A 433 -7.75 16.31 53.21
N ILE A 434 -8.97 16.84 53.24
CA ILE A 434 -9.57 17.68 52.20
C ILE A 434 -9.66 19.10 52.73
N LYS A 435 -8.92 20.03 52.11
CA LYS A 435 -8.99 21.46 52.44
C LYS A 435 -10.01 22.15 51.55
N ILE A 436 -11.01 22.78 52.15
CA ILE A 436 -12.03 23.60 51.49
C ILE A 436 -11.67 25.06 51.75
N GLN A 437 -11.20 25.75 50.71
CA GLN A 437 -10.74 27.16 50.84
C GLN A 437 -11.87 28.15 50.52
N ARG A 438 -12.77 27.77 49.60
CA ARG A 438 -13.88 28.64 49.18
C ARG A 438 -15.18 28.13 49.75
N ALA A 439 -16.00 29.05 50.24
CA ALA A 439 -17.26 28.70 50.89
C ALA A 439 -18.30 28.02 49.95
N ASN A 440 -18.13 28.15 48.62
CA ASN A 440 -18.98 27.48 47.64
C ASN A 440 -18.42 26.13 47.13
N GLU A 441 -17.32 25.65 47.72
CA GLU A 441 -16.72 24.37 47.34
C GLU A 441 -17.52 23.20 47.96
N ILE A 442 -17.52 22.06 47.27
CA ILE A 442 -18.29 20.86 47.64
C ILE A 442 -17.34 19.69 47.81
N ILE A 443 -17.73 18.70 48.61
CA ILE A 443 -17.00 17.44 48.70
C ILE A 443 -17.75 16.38 47.90
N ASP A 444 -17.19 16.04 46.74
CA ASP A 444 -17.75 15.14 45.73
C ASP A 444 -16.73 14.09 45.24
N LYS A 445 -15.80 13.69 46.10
CA LYS A 445 -14.76 12.72 45.75
C LYS A 445 -15.32 11.32 45.53
N ASP A 446 -14.66 10.55 44.68
CA ASP A 446 -15.01 9.15 44.47
C ASP A 446 -14.29 8.29 45.52
N VAL A 447 -15.02 7.43 46.24
CA VAL A 447 -14.46 6.60 47.31
C VAL A 447 -14.46 5.13 46.88
N PRO A 448 -13.30 4.58 46.50
CA PRO A 448 -13.16 3.15 46.25
C PRO A 448 -13.11 2.36 47.57
N MET A 449 -13.84 1.25 47.63
CA MET A 449 -13.74 0.28 48.72
C MET A 449 -13.43 -1.11 48.18
N ASP A 450 -12.63 -1.87 48.94
CA ASP A 450 -12.14 -3.19 48.53
C ASP A 450 -13.08 -4.28 49.07
N PRO A 451 -13.65 -5.15 48.22
CA PRO A 451 -14.46 -6.26 48.71
C PRO A 451 -13.58 -7.31 49.36
N ASN A 452 -14.04 -7.87 50.48
CA ASN A 452 -13.22 -8.83 51.22
C ASN A 452 -13.11 -10.19 50.52
N LEU A 453 -14.01 -10.50 49.59
CA LEU A 453 -13.98 -11.72 48.77
C LEU A 453 -14.75 -11.47 47.45
N THR A 454 -14.06 -11.29 46.31
CA THR A 454 -14.52 -11.63 44.93
C THR A 454 -13.62 -10.98 43.87
N LEU A 455 -12.79 -11.78 43.21
CA LEU A 455 -11.97 -11.31 42.08
C LEU A 455 -12.83 -11.20 40.80
N PRO A 456 -12.88 -10.04 40.12
CA PRO A 456 -13.59 -9.91 38.86
C PRO A 456 -12.86 -10.59 37.70
N SER A 457 -13.56 -10.81 36.58
CA SER A 457 -12.98 -11.33 35.34
C SER A 457 -11.87 -10.40 34.79
N ILE A 458 -10.66 -10.96 34.66
CA ILE A 458 -9.42 -10.28 34.19
C ILE A 458 -9.61 -9.62 32.82
N LYS A 459 -10.33 -10.27 31.89
CA LYS A 459 -10.58 -9.75 30.53
C LYS A 459 -11.38 -8.43 30.56
N LYS A 460 -12.43 -8.37 31.39
CA LYS A 460 -13.29 -7.18 31.52
C LYS A 460 -12.54 -6.00 32.14
N PHE A 461 -11.64 -6.29 33.07
CA PHE A 461 -10.76 -5.31 33.68
C PHE A 461 -9.80 -4.68 32.66
N TYR A 462 -9.07 -5.51 31.89
CA TYR A 462 -8.15 -5.01 30.86
C TYR A 462 -8.87 -4.25 29.73
N TRP A 463 -10.03 -4.73 29.29
CA TRP A 463 -10.84 -4.03 28.29
C TRP A 463 -11.24 -2.63 28.75
N LYS A 464 -11.78 -2.49 29.97
CA LYS A 464 -12.18 -1.19 30.52
C LYS A 464 -10.99 -0.23 30.71
N LYS A 465 -9.81 -0.79 31.03
CA LYS A 465 -8.54 -0.07 31.19
C LYS A 465 -8.01 0.47 29.85
N TYR A 466 -7.99 -0.35 28.80
CA TYR A 466 -7.35 -0.01 27.54
C TYR A 466 -8.29 0.58 26.49
N LYS A 467 -9.59 0.29 26.52
CA LYS A 467 -10.57 0.79 25.54
C LYS A 467 -10.48 2.31 25.34
N ARG A 468 -10.36 3.07 26.43
CA ARG A 468 -10.25 4.54 26.33
C ARG A 468 -8.98 4.99 25.61
N ARG A 469 -7.84 4.39 25.97
CA ARG A 469 -6.56 4.71 25.34
C ARG A 469 -6.59 4.35 23.86
N ALA A 470 -7.09 3.17 23.53
CA ALA A 470 -7.27 2.70 22.17
C ALA A 470 -8.16 3.65 21.35
N CYS A 471 -9.36 4.03 21.84
CA CYS A 471 -10.23 4.95 21.11
C CYS A 471 -9.62 6.34 20.92
N VAL A 472 -8.86 6.86 21.89
CA VAL A 472 -8.15 8.14 21.73
C VAL A 472 -7.05 7.99 20.68
N LEU A 473 -6.22 6.95 20.75
CA LEU A 473 -5.16 6.69 19.76
C LEU A 473 -5.74 6.54 18.35
N ILE A 474 -6.83 5.79 18.19
CA ILE A 474 -7.52 5.59 16.93
C ILE A 474 -8.08 6.93 16.39
N ALA A 475 -8.71 7.74 17.23
CA ALA A 475 -9.26 9.04 16.81
C ALA A 475 -8.18 10.03 16.34
N PHE A 476 -6.98 9.98 16.94
CA PHE A 476 -5.80 10.74 16.50
C PHE A 476 -5.09 10.13 15.29
N GLY A 477 -5.28 8.84 15.04
CA GLY A 477 -4.75 8.15 13.86
C GLY A 477 -5.37 8.66 12.55
N ALA A 478 -6.66 9.01 12.54
CA ALA A 478 -7.35 9.50 11.34
C ALA A 478 -6.72 10.78 10.72
N PRO A 479 -6.49 11.89 11.46
CA PRO A 479 -5.84 13.05 10.89
C PRO A 479 -4.38 12.77 10.49
N LEU A 480 -3.65 11.93 11.23
CA LEU A 480 -2.30 11.52 10.88
C LEU A 480 -2.26 10.75 9.56
N ALA A 481 -3.18 9.80 9.38
CA ALA A 481 -3.33 9.06 8.13
C ALA A 481 -3.71 9.98 6.97
N SER A 482 -4.60 10.96 7.19
CA SER A 482 -4.94 11.96 6.16
C SER A 482 -3.76 12.85 5.77
N LEU A 483 -2.87 13.17 6.73
CA LEU A 483 -1.66 13.94 6.48
C LEU A 483 -0.65 13.12 5.66
N ILE A 484 -0.42 11.86 6.02
CA ILE A 484 0.43 10.95 5.24
C ILE A 484 -0.12 10.80 3.82
N PHE A 485 -1.44 10.68 3.66
CA PHE A 485 -2.08 10.60 2.35
C PHE A 485 -1.89 11.87 1.52
N LEU A 486 -2.05 13.06 2.12
CA LEU A 486 -1.76 14.34 1.46
C LEU A 486 -0.30 14.41 0.95
N LEU A 487 0.65 13.88 1.72
CA LEU A 487 2.07 13.84 1.33
C LEU A 487 2.32 12.90 0.13
N LEU A 488 1.56 11.80 0.04
CA LEU A 488 1.66 10.85 -1.06
C LEU A 488 0.88 11.31 -2.31
N VAL A 489 -0.25 11.99 -2.12
CA VAL A 489 -1.21 12.35 -3.17
C VAL A 489 -1.51 13.85 -3.09
N GLN A 490 -0.78 14.63 -3.89
CA GLN A 490 -0.86 16.10 -3.88
C GLN A 490 -2.04 16.64 -4.72
N ILE A 491 -3.28 16.27 -4.37
CA ILE A 491 -4.50 16.76 -5.04
C ILE A 491 -5.25 17.75 -4.14
N TRP A 492 -5.84 18.80 -4.70
CA TRP A 492 -6.51 19.87 -3.95
C TRP A 492 -7.56 19.39 -2.93
N TRP A 493 -8.34 18.34 -3.21
CA TRP A 493 -9.37 17.84 -2.29
C TRP A 493 -8.79 17.08 -1.08
N THR A 494 -7.53 16.65 -1.14
CA THR A 494 -6.85 16.00 0.01
C THR A 494 -6.60 17.02 1.13
N TYR A 495 -6.35 18.29 0.78
CA TYR A 495 -6.28 19.38 1.74
C TYR A 495 -7.63 19.59 2.46
N LEU A 496 -8.74 19.51 1.73
CA LEU A 496 -10.09 19.58 2.32
C LEU A 496 -10.34 18.40 3.28
N LEU A 497 -9.88 17.20 2.93
CA LEU A 497 -10.04 16.01 3.77
C LEU A 497 -9.26 16.13 5.09
N VAL A 498 -8.03 16.65 5.05
CA VAL A 498 -7.25 16.96 6.26
C VAL A 498 -7.97 18.01 7.11
N GLY A 499 -8.42 19.10 6.49
CA GLY A 499 -9.17 20.16 7.16
C GLY A 499 -10.43 19.60 7.84
N TRP A 500 -11.20 18.76 7.15
CA TRP A 500 -12.40 18.12 7.68
C TRP A 500 -12.09 17.27 8.92
N ASN A 501 -11.07 16.40 8.85
CA ASN A 501 -10.67 15.54 9.98
C ASN A 501 -10.22 16.34 11.21
N ILE A 502 -9.56 17.49 11.01
CA ILE A 502 -9.18 18.39 12.09
C ILE A 502 -10.42 19.05 12.70
N ILE A 503 -11.33 19.55 11.87
CA ILE A 503 -12.59 20.19 12.32
C ILE A 503 -13.41 19.20 13.15
N THR A 504 -13.62 17.98 12.64
CA THR A 504 -14.40 16.95 13.34
C THR A 504 -13.70 16.48 14.61
N LEU A 505 -12.38 16.34 14.62
CA LEU A 505 -11.62 16.05 15.84
C LEU A 505 -11.83 17.13 16.89
N CYS A 506 -11.67 18.41 16.53
CA CYS A 506 -11.89 19.54 17.42
C CYS A 506 -13.33 19.59 17.93
N LEU A 507 -14.32 19.33 17.06
CA LEU A 507 -15.73 19.26 17.44
C LEU A 507 -15.99 18.14 18.44
N PHE A 508 -15.58 16.90 18.16
CA PHE A 508 -15.81 15.78 19.06
C PHE A 508 -15.03 15.90 20.35
N TRP A 509 -13.81 16.43 20.31
CA TRP A 509 -13.03 16.78 21.49
C TRP A 509 -13.79 17.81 22.34
N ARG A 510 -14.33 18.87 21.73
CA ARG A 510 -15.15 19.88 22.41
C ARG A 510 -16.43 19.29 22.99
N LEU A 511 -17.15 18.45 22.25
CA LEU A 511 -18.38 17.77 22.70
C LEU A 511 -18.11 16.75 23.82
N ASN A 512 -16.91 16.15 23.83
CA ASN A 512 -16.46 15.27 24.90
C ASN A 512 -16.13 16.06 26.18
N HIS A 513 -15.63 17.29 26.05
CA HIS A 513 -15.51 18.21 27.18
C HIS A 513 -16.87 18.68 27.68
N LYS A 514 -17.03 18.71 29.01
CA LYS A 514 -18.30 19.01 29.66
C LYS A 514 -18.42 20.49 30.03
N ILE A 515 -19.65 20.99 29.92
CA ILE A 515 -20.15 22.17 30.64
C ILE A 515 -20.40 21.74 32.10
N LYS A 516 -19.95 22.52 33.08
CA LYS A 516 -20.19 22.24 34.52
C LYS A 516 -21.66 22.52 34.85
N THR A 517 -22.40 21.50 35.30
CA THR A 517 -23.77 21.63 35.81
C THR A 517 -23.76 21.86 37.32
N THR A 518 -24.69 22.68 37.83
CA THR A 518 -24.84 22.90 39.28
C THR A 518 -25.47 21.66 39.94
N LYS A 519 -25.01 21.32 41.16
CA LYS A 519 -25.07 19.95 41.73
C LYS A 519 -26.05 19.79 42.91
N PHE A 520 -26.69 20.89 43.31
CA PHE A 520 -27.54 21.02 44.49
C PHE A 520 -28.68 22.00 44.18
N GLY A 521 -29.77 21.93 44.95
CA GLY A 521 -30.84 22.94 44.91
C GLY A 521 -30.52 24.11 45.83
N VAL A 522 -31.03 25.30 45.51
CA VAL A 522 -30.87 26.51 46.32
C VAL A 522 -32.22 27.12 46.68
N VAL A 523 -32.35 27.53 47.94
CA VAL A 523 -33.55 28.22 48.43
C VAL A 523 -33.28 29.72 48.48
N TYR A 524 -34.16 30.52 47.87
CA TYR A 524 -34.06 31.97 47.77
C TYR A 524 -35.24 32.67 48.44
N ASP A 525 -35.00 33.89 48.89
CA ASP A 525 -36.07 34.83 49.27
C ASP A 525 -36.74 35.40 48.02
N GLU A 526 -38.06 35.52 48.03
CA GLU A 526 -38.79 36.09 46.91
C GLU A 526 -38.44 37.56 46.61
N LYS A 527 -38.35 38.39 47.66
CA LYS A 527 -38.16 39.84 47.54
C LYS A 527 -36.69 40.18 47.32
N THR A 528 -35.80 39.60 48.13
CA THR A 528 -34.38 39.97 48.08
C THR A 528 -33.58 39.16 47.07
N LYS A 529 -34.14 38.04 46.55
CA LYS A 529 -33.44 37.05 45.72
C LYS A 529 -32.15 36.50 46.34
N LYS A 530 -31.91 36.75 47.63
CA LYS A 530 -30.75 36.24 48.37
C LYS A 530 -31.00 34.80 48.82
N PRO A 531 -29.95 33.97 48.89
CA PRO A 531 -30.07 32.62 49.40
C PRO A 531 -30.49 32.61 50.88
N LEU A 532 -31.31 31.63 51.26
CA LEU A 532 -31.90 31.48 52.58
C LEU A 532 -31.28 30.32 53.35
N SER A 533 -30.54 30.63 54.41
CA SER A 533 -29.98 29.65 55.34
C SER A 533 -30.97 29.19 56.40
N GLY A 534 -30.74 27.99 56.96
CA GLY A 534 -31.54 27.45 58.05
C GLY A 534 -32.97 27.03 57.66
N VAL A 535 -33.23 26.79 56.37
CA VAL A 535 -34.50 26.27 55.88
C VAL A 535 -34.52 24.76 56.09
N PHE A 536 -35.55 24.25 56.77
CA PHE A 536 -35.81 22.82 56.87
C PHE A 536 -36.46 22.34 55.57
N VAL A 537 -35.68 21.61 54.77
CA VAL A 537 -36.16 20.94 53.57
C VAL A 537 -36.41 19.48 53.94
N SER A 538 -37.64 19.01 53.81
CA SER A 538 -38.05 17.63 54.13
C SER A 538 -38.47 16.91 52.85
N LEU A 539 -37.98 15.69 52.65
CA LEU A 539 -38.28 14.85 51.51
C LEU A 539 -39.27 13.75 51.91
N PHE A 540 -40.45 13.76 51.31
CA PHE A 540 -41.50 12.77 51.50
C PHE A 540 -41.68 11.89 50.27
N GLU A 541 -41.91 10.60 50.47
CA GLU A 541 -42.38 9.71 49.41
C GLU A 541 -43.87 9.97 49.14
N LYS A 542 -44.26 10.23 47.89
CA LYS A 542 -45.65 10.62 47.59
C LYS A 542 -46.67 9.49 47.84
N LYS A 543 -46.28 8.23 47.60
CA LYS A 543 -47.19 7.07 47.68
C LYS A 543 -47.72 6.83 49.10
N PHE A 544 -46.86 6.98 50.11
CA PHE A 544 -47.19 6.68 51.50
C PHE A 544 -47.06 7.90 52.43
N ASN A 545 -46.76 9.08 51.86
CA ASN A 545 -46.44 10.31 52.58
C ASN A 545 -45.40 10.12 53.70
N LYS A 546 -44.43 9.23 53.47
CA LYS A 546 -43.41 8.86 54.45
C LYS A 546 -42.24 9.83 54.39
N LEU A 547 -41.84 10.39 55.53
CA LEU A 547 -40.62 11.20 55.61
C LEU A 547 -39.40 10.29 55.39
N LEU A 548 -38.66 10.53 54.31
CA LEU A 548 -37.45 9.77 53.97
C LEU A 548 -36.21 10.42 54.56
N SER A 549 -36.09 11.74 54.43
CA SER A 549 -34.91 12.49 54.88
C SER A 549 -35.24 13.97 55.04
N TYR A 550 -34.42 14.69 55.80
CA TYR A 550 -34.47 16.14 55.90
C TYR A 550 -33.07 16.75 55.79
N TYR A 551 -33.01 17.97 55.30
CA TYR A 551 -31.79 18.74 55.11
C TYR A 551 -32.01 20.17 55.58
N VAL A 552 -31.08 20.72 56.36
CA VAL A 552 -31.09 22.13 56.75
C VAL A 552 -30.18 22.91 55.82
N THR A 553 -30.70 23.94 55.15
CA THR A 553 -29.88 24.72 54.20
C THR A 553 -28.73 25.45 54.89
N ASP A 554 -27.60 25.52 54.20
CA ASP A 554 -26.42 26.23 54.69
C ASP A 554 -26.50 27.75 54.52
N MET A 555 -25.42 28.47 54.83
CA MET A 555 -25.34 29.93 54.64
C MET A 555 -25.59 30.40 53.19
N PHE A 556 -25.49 29.49 52.20
CA PHE A 556 -25.73 29.74 50.79
C PHE A 556 -27.09 29.20 50.31
N GLY A 557 -27.95 28.77 51.24
CA GLY A 557 -29.29 28.27 50.93
C GLY A 557 -29.31 26.92 50.22
N ARG A 558 -28.19 26.18 50.23
CA ARG A 558 -28.02 24.95 49.44
C ARG A 558 -28.55 23.73 50.17
N TYR A 559 -29.13 22.79 49.42
CA TYR A 559 -29.55 21.48 49.92
C TYR A 559 -29.36 20.37 48.87
N PHE A 560 -29.27 19.13 49.33
CA PHE A 560 -29.09 17.96 48.47
C PHE A 560 -29.75 16.71 49.08
N PHE A 561 -30.45 15.94 48.24
CA PHE A 561 -30.97 14.62 48.61
C PHE A 561 -30.50 13.55 47.62
N PRO A 562 -29.95 12.43 48.10
CA PRO A 562 -29.77 11.23 47.29
C PRO A 562 -31.15 10.59 47.13
N ALA A 563 -31.75 10.68 45.95
CA ALA A 563 -33.09 10.15 45.72
C ALA A 563 -33.06 8.96 44.75
N GLU A 564 -33.90 7.97 45.02
CA GLU A 564 -34.18 6.90 44.08
C GLU A 564 -35.19 7.36 43.02
N PRO A 565 -35.39 6.62 41.93
CA PRO A 565 -36.40 6.98 40.94
C PRO A 565 -37.80 6.82 41.53
N GLY A 566 -38.61 7.88 41.47
CA GLY A 566 -39.94 7.88 42.09
C GLY A 566 -40.59 9.26 42.13
N GLU A 567 -41.78 9.31 42.71
CA GLU A 567 -42.51 10.56 42.97
C GLU A 567 -42.33 10.97 44.43
N TYR A 568 -41.85 12.20 44.63
CA TYR A 568 -41.55 12.77 45.93
C TYR A 568 -42.26 14.09 46.13
N SER A 569 -42.48 14.45 47.39
CA SER A 569 -42.88 15.78 47.81
C SER A 569 -41.75 16.42 48.63
N VAL A 570 -41.28 17.58 48.18
CA VAL A 570 -40.26 18.38 48.87
C VAL A 570 -40.96 19.52 49.60
N VAL A 571 -40.89 19.49 50.92
CA VAL A 571 -41.55 20.45 51.80
C VAL A 571 -40.50 21.35 52.44
N LEU A 572 -40.61 22.66 52.21
CA LEU A 572 -39.72 23.67 52.75
C LEU A 572 -40.41 24.43 53.88
N ASN A 573 -39.75 24.49 55.04
CA ASN A 573 -40.24 25.18 56.22
C ASN A 573 -39.14 26.05 56.84
N ARG A 574 -39.48 27.31 57.12
CA ARG A 574 -38.64 28.25 57.87
C ARG A 574 -39.51 29.22 58.64
N LYS A 575 -39.16 29.50 59.90
CA LYS A 575 -39.86 30.47 60.74
C LYS A 575 -39.90 31.85 60.05
N GLY A 576 -41.10 32.44 59.95
CA GLY A 576 -41.33 33.73 59.27
C GLY A 576 -41.50 33.65 57.74
N TYR A 577 -41.54 32.44 57.16
CA TYR A 577 -41.80 32.20 55.75
C TYR A 577 -42.98 31.25 55.58
N GLN A 578 -43.70 31.37 54.46
CA GLN A 578 -44.79 30.46 54.12
C GLN A 578 -44.22 29.09 53.79
N LYS A 579 -44.81 28.04 54.37
CA LYS A 579 -44.49 26.66 54.05
C LYS A 579 -44.80 26.42 52.56
N LYS A 580 -43.85 25.82 51.84
CA LYS A 580 -43.99 25.52 50.41
C LYS A 580 -43.77 24.04 50.16
N GLU A 581 -44.67 23.44 49.40
CA GLU A 581 -44.60 22.03 48.99
C GLU A 581 -44.43 21.95 47.47
N ILE A 582 -43.51 21.10 47.02
CA ILE A 582 -43.20 20.93 45.60
C ILE A 582 -43.18 19.45 45.28
N LEU A 583 -43.97 19.05 44.29
CA LEU A 583 -43.93 17.70 43.75
C LEU A 583 -42.72 17.56 42.82
N ALA A 584 -41.88 16.57 43.09
CA ALA A 584 -40.66 16.26 42.37
C ALA A 584 -40.75 14.84 41.80
N GLN A 585 -40.60 14.71 40.47
CA GLN A 585 -40.48 13.41 39.82
C GLN A 585 -39.02 13.15 39.48
N VAL A 586 -38.46 12.06 39.99
CA VAL A 586 -37.04 11.74 39.84
C VAL A 586 -36.88 10.62 38.83
N ALA A 587 -36.18 10.92 37.73
CA ALA A 587 -35.81 9.94 36.73
C ALA A 587 -34.62 9.06 37.18
N PRO A 588 -34.42 7.87 36.59
CA PRO A 588 -33.24 7.04 36.85
C PRO A 588 -31.92 7.81 36.79
N ARG A 589 -31.07 7.63 37.81
CA ARG A 589 -29.72 8.24 37.94
C ARG A 589 -29.69 9.78 38.01
N HIS A 590 -30.78 10.42 38.42
CA HIS A 590 -30.84 11.86 38.68
C HIS A 590 -31.14 12.13 40.15
N ASN A 591 -30.55 13.19 40.71
CA ASN A 591 -30.84 13.63 42.07
C ASN A 591 -31.90 14.75 42.05
N ILE A 592 -32.54 15.00 43.19
CA ILE A 592 -33.48 16.11 43.34
C ILE A 592 -32.70 17.42 43.37
N LYS A 593 -32.88 18.23 42.33
CA LYS A 593 -32.28 19.55 42.18
C LYS A 593 -33.37 20.54 41.81
N ILE A 594 -33.92 21.22 42.80
CA ILE A 594 -34.98 22.21 42.60
C ILE A 594 -34.56 23.50 43.28
N ASP A 595 -34.47 24.57 42.51
CA ASP A 595 -34.28 25.90 43.07
C ASP A 595 -35.65 26.43 43.50
N VAL A 596 -35.76 26.86 44.75
CA VAL A 596 -37.04 27.17 45.38
C VAL A 596 -37.05 28.58 45.92
N VAL A 597 -38.07 29.34 45.59
CA VAL A 597 -38.31 30.66 46.17
C VAL A 597 -39.34 30.55 47.29
N LEU A 598 -39.01 31.08 48.48
CA LEU A 598 -39.89 31.19 49.64
C LEU A 598 -40.39 32.62 49.83
N VAL A 599 -41.68 32.73 50.16
CA VAL A 599 -42.38 33.99 50.43
C VAL A 599 -42.42 34.24 51.93
N LYS A 600 -42.13 35.46 52.36
CA LYS A 600 -42.18 35.83 53.78
C LYS A 600 -43.64 35.86 54.25
N GLN A 601 -43.93 35.29 55.42
CA GLN A 601 -45.25 35.46 56.05
C GLN A 601 -45.35 36.91 56.52
N ASN A 602 -46.41 37.61 56.10
CA ASN A 602 -46.71 38.96 56.57
C ASN A 602 -47.13 38.95 58.04
#